data_AF-A0A953UG19-F1
#
_entry.id   AF-A0A953UG19-F1
#
_cell.length_a   1.000
_cell.length_b   1.000
_cell.length_c   1.000
_cell.angle_alpha   90.00
_cell.angle_beta   90.00
_cell.angle_gamma   90.00
#
_symmetry.space_group_name_H-M   'P 1'
#
loop_
_entity.id
_entity.type
_entity.pdbx_description
1 polymer ?
#
loop_
_entity_poly.entity_id
_entity_poly.type
_entity_poly.pdbx_seq_one_letter_code
_entity_poly.pdbx_strand_id
1 'polypeptide(L)'
;MKLTRGVSLAMCLVLRAADLSKEAAILDRDKDPQRLEAAAIAIATSNDSAAIALLGKHLGERSLLKRLDPAGGVVHLGRVFRKLAENPSPATAALCVALAENEEFTVEPSRLNFLLNALAAVRPVSEEAAAIFRDTSQSDYLEVNGPLLAKNASPRALAVLAELFGDEELDAAQRVSVAHWGLLPVRTNADVAAMCARVMKAPGLAHKVQIAILESLYDYQPQEWFGKRAVQPVPPPWKSAPAATREVLTSLGTSSLRRNDLPPDLKAAIRSTLSQLH
;
A
#
# COMPACT_ATOMS: atom_id res chain seq x y z
N MET A 1 -19.56 -47.21 1.44
CA MET A 1 -19.39 -46.43 2.69
C MET A 1 -18.62 -45.15 2.42
N LYS A 2 -19.34 -44.03 2.21
CA LYS A 2 -18.82 -42.66 2.08
C LYS A 2 -19.80 -41.74 2.81
N LEU A 3 -19.68 -41.58 4.14
CA LEU A 3 -20.60 -40.72 4.92
C LEU A 3 -19.98 -40.03 6.14
N THR A 4 -18.68 -40.15 6.41
CA THR A 4 -18.05 -39.61 7.63
C THR A 4 -17.28 -38.30 7.46
N ARG A 5 -17.16 -37.73 6.25
CA ARG A 5 -16.43 -36.46 6.03
C ARG A 5 -17.29 -35.19 6.11
N GLY A 6 -18.62 -35.29 6.09
CA GLY A 6 -19.51 -34.11 6.08
C GLY A 6 -19.78 -33.48 7.45
N VAL A 7 -19.81 -34.27 8.52
CA VAL A 7 -20.20 -33.81 9.87
C VAL A 7 -19.11 -32.95 10.52
N SER A 8 -17.83 -33.23 10.23
CA SER A 8 -16.70 -32.51 10.83
C SER A 8 -16.55 -31.07 10.32
N LEU A 9 -16.92 -30.79 9.06
CA LEU A 9 -16.81 -29.44 8.48
C LEU A 9 -17.92 -28.50 8.98
N ALA A 10 -19.15 -29.01 9.09
CA ALA A 10 -20.30 -28.26 9.58
C ALA A 10 -20.14 -27.87 11.07
N MET A 11 -19.59 -28.77 11.89
CA MET A 11 -19.35 -28.50 13.30
C MET A 11 -18.24 -27.45 13.52
N CYS A 12 -17.18 -27.46 12.70
CA CYS A 12 -16.13 -26.43 12.73
C CYS A 12 -16.65 -25.03 12.32
N LEU A 13 -17.59 -24.95 11.39
CA LEU A 13 -18.19 -23.67 10.98
C LEU A 13 -19.12 -23.09 12.06
N VAL A 14 -19.94 -23.94 12.70
CA VAL A 14 -20.86 -23.51 13.78
C VAL A 14 -20.09 -23.03 15.01
N LEU A 15 -19.01 -23.71 15.40
CA LEU A 15 -18.18 -23.30 16.53
C LEU A 15 -17.49 -21.94 16.28
N ARG A 16 -17.06 -21.65 15.05
CA ARG A 16 -16.47 -20.35 14.69
C ARG A 16 -17.47 -19.19 14.70
N ALA A 17 -18.69 -19.41 14.21
CA ALA A 17 -19.73 -18.38 14.20
C ALA A 17 -20.18 -18.00 15.63
N ALA A 18 -20.25 -18.98 16.54
CA ALA A 18 -20.55 -18.73 17.94
C ALA A 18 -19.47 -17.90 18.64
N ASP A 19 -18.20 -18.11 18.30
CA ASP A 19 -17.09 -17.33 18.85
C ASP A 19 -17.21 -15.86 18.43
N LEU A 20 -17.33 -15.57 17.12
CA LEU A 20 -17.38 -14.19 16.60
C LEU A 20 -18.56 -13.36 17.12
N SER A 21 -19.66 -14.01 17.53
CA SER A 21 -20.78 -13.34 18.19
C SER A 21 -20.40 -12.77 19.57
N LYS A 22 -19.51 -13.46 20.29
CA LYS A 22 -18.97 -13.01 21.58
C LYS A 22 -18.01 -11.84 21.40
N GLU A 23 -17.15 -11.87 20.38
CA GLU A 23 -16.27 -10.74 20.07
C GLU A 23 -17.07 -9.49 19.71
N ALA A 24 -18.12 -9.63 18.90
CA ALA A 24 -19.02 -8.52 18.59
C ALA A 24 -19.67 -7.92 19.85
N ALA A 25 -20.17 -8.76 20.76
CA ALA A 25 -20.75 -8.30 22.02
C ALA A 25 -19.74 -7.57 22.94
N ILE A 26 -18.44 -7.89 22.84
CA ILE A 26 -17.38 -7.16 23.55
C ILE A 26 -17.26 -5.75 22.97
N LEU A 27 -17.26 -5.59 21.64
CA LEU A 27 -17.20 -4.27 20.99
C LEU A 27 -18.38 -3.36 21.40
N ASP A 28 -19.56 -3.93 21.59
CA ASP A 28 -20.73 -3.18 22.04
C ASP A 28 -20.56 -2.62 23.47
N ARG A 29 -20.17 -3.48 24.42
CA ARG A 29 -20.41 -3.21 25.85
C ARG A 29 -19.17 -2.95 26.68
N ASP A 30 -18.02 -3.45 26.24
CA ASP A 30 -16.81 -3.41 27.07
C ASP A 30 -16.22 -2.00 27.13
N LYS A 31 -15.46 -1.74 28.20
CA LYS A 31 -14.80 -0.45 28.44
C LYS A 31 -13.29 -0.59 28.52
N ASP A 32 -12.77 -1.82 28.60
CA ASP A 32 -11.34 -2.09 28.63
C ASP A 32 -10.77 -2.04 27.19
N PRO A 33 -9.89 -1.07 26.88
CA PRO A 33 -9.27 -0.95 25.56
C PRO A 33 -8.57 -2.22 25.10
N GLN A 34 -7.97 -3.00 26.02
CA GLN A 34 -7.24 -4.22 25.67
C GLN A 34 -8.19 -5.34 25.21
N ARG A 35 -9.35 -5.45 25.87
CA ARG A 35 -10.38 -6.44 25.48
C ARG A 35 -11.06 -6.04 24.18
N LEU A 36 -11.29 -4.76 23.97
CA LEU A 36 -11.80 -4.22 22.71
C LEU A 36 -10.82 -4.48 21.56
N GLU A 37 -9.51 -4.20 21.75
CA GLU A 37 -8.46 -4.51 20.77
C GLU A 37 -8.44 -6.01 20.45
N ALA A 38 -8.43 -6.87 21.47
CA ALA A 38 -8.38 -8.31 21.28
C ALA A 38 -9.58 -8.83 20.48
N ALA A 39 -10.79 -8.36 20.78
CA ALA A 39 -12.00 -8.72 20.05
C ALA A 39 -11.96 -8.22 18.60
N ALA A 40 -11.55 -6.97 18.37
CA ALA A 40 -11.42 -6.40 17.04
C ALA A 40 -10.36 -7.14 16.20
N ILE A 41 -9.23 -7.53 16.80
CA ILE A 41 -8.19 -8.33 16.14
C ILE A 41 -8.71 -9.72 15.79
N ALA A 42 -9.42 -10.39 16.70
CA ALA A 42 -10.00 -11.70 16.44
C ALA A 42 -10.94 -11.65 15.22
N ILE A 43 -11.83 -10.65 15.15
CA ILE A 43 -12.69 -10.41 13.99
C ILE A 43 -11.86 -10.12 12.73
N ALA A 44 -10.86 -9.22 12.79
CA ALA A 44 -10.01 -8.88 11.65
C ALA A 44 -9.24 -10.07 11.07
N THR A 45 -8.92 -11.08 11.89
CA THR A 45 -8.21 -12.31 11.46
C THR A 45 -9.13 -13.46 11.03
N SER A 46 -10.45 -13.31 11.20
CA SER A 46 -11.41 -14.41 11.03
C SER A 46 -11.66 -14.83 9.58
N ASN A 47 -11.37 -13.95 8.61
CA ASN A 47 -11.82 -14.03 7.22
C ASN A 47 -13.35 -14.12 7.03
N ASP A 48 -14.14 -13.90 8.08
CA ASP A 48 -15.59 -13.85 8.00
C ASP A 48 -16.05 -12.47 7.52
N SER A 49 -16.62 -12.43 6.32
CA SER A 49 -17.05 -11.16 5.70
C SER A 49 -18.12 -10.43 6.51
N ALA A 50 -19.02 -11.14 7.19
CA ALA A 50 -20.09 -10.52 7.97
C ALA A 50 -19.53 -9.94 9.28
N ALA A 51 -18.60 -10.66 9.92
CA ALA A 51 -17.91 -10.17 11.11
C ALA A 51 -17.04 -8.94 10.79
N ILE A 52 -16.28 -8.97 9.69
CA ILE A 52 -15.49 -7.80 9.25
C ILE A 52 -16.41 -6.62 8.92
N ALA A 53 -17.53 -6.84 8.24
CA ALA A 53 -18.50 -5.76 7.99
C ALA A 53 -19.05 -5.16 9.29
N LEU A 54 -19.32 -5.97 10.30
CA LEU A 54 -19.75 -5.51 11.62
C LEU A 54 -18.65 -4.72 12.34
N LEU A 55 -17.39 -5.18 12.27
CA LEU A 55 -16.25 -4.43 12.76
C LEU A 55 -16.15 -3.05 12.09
N GLY A 56 -16.39 -2.97 10.78
CA GLY A 56 -16.40 -1.70 10.05
C GLY A 56 -17.45 -0.72 10.58
N LYS A 57 -18.68 -1.20 10.85
CA LYS A 57 -19.73 -0.36 11.46
C LYS A 57 -19.29 0.19 12.81
N HIS A 58 -18.78 -0.68 13.66
CA HIS A 58 -18.27 -0.35 14.99
C HIS A 58 -17.12 0.66 14.95
N LEU A 59 -16.15 0.48 14.05
CA LEU A 59 -15.02 1.40 13.89
C LEU A 59 -15.46 2.77 13.33
N GLY A 60 -16.64 2.87 12.73
CA GLY A 60 -17.26 4.14 12.32
C GLY A 60 -17.98 4.87 13.45
N GLU A 61 -18.02 4.32 14.67
CA GLU A 61 -18.71 4.93 15.81
C GLU A 61 -17.72 5.68 16.72
N ARG A 62 -17.98 6.98 16.93
CA ARG A 62 -17.22 7.82 17.89
C ARG A 62 -17.14 7.18 19.28
N SER A 63 -18.20 6.53 19.74
CA SER A 63 -18.28 5.91 21.07
C SER A 63 -17.31 4.74 21.21
N LEU A 64 -17.14 3.91 20.18
CA LEU A 64 -16.15 2.84 20.19
C LEU A 64 -14.75 3.40 20.07
N LEU A 65 -14.49 4.31 19.12
CA LEU A 65 -13.17 4.90 18.92
C LEU A 65 -12.62 5.53 20.22
N LYS A 66 -13.48 6.22 20.98
CA LYS A 66 -13.11 6.78 22.30
C LYS A 66 -12.85 5.72 23.37
N ARG A 67 -13.48 4.55 23.32
CA ARG A 67 -13.21 3.46 24.26
C ARG A 67 -11.98 2.66 23.87
N LEU A 68 -11.74 2.48 22.57
CA LEU A 68 -10.60 1.76 22.03
C LEU A 68 -9.29 2.56 22.24
N ASP A 69 -9.32 3.88 22.08
CA ASP A 69 -8.16 4.75 22.31
C ASP A 69 -8.55 5.98 23.18
N PRO A 70 -8.73 5.82 24.51
CA PRO A 70 -9.31 6.84 25.38
C PRO A 70 -8.44 8.10 25.59
N ALA A 71 -7.13 8.01 25.37
CA ALA A 71 -6.22 9.15 25.44
C ALA A 71 -6.18 9.97 24.15
N GLY A 72 -7.05 9.70 23.17
CA GLY A 72 -7.00 10.33 21.84
C GLY A 72 -5.83 9.84 20.97
N GLY A 73 -5.17 8.75 21.38
CA GLY A 73 -4.17 8.07 20.57
C GLY A 73 -4.82 7.22 19.47
N VAL A 74 -3.97 6.43 18.80
CA VAL A 74 -4.41 5.50 17.73
C VAL A 74 -3.63 4.18 17.80
N VAL A 75 -3.17 3.81 19.00
CA VAL A 75 -2.27 2.67 19.20
C VAL A 75 -3.05 1.37 19.06
N HIS A 76 -4.21 1.26 19.70
CA HIS A 76 -5.04 0.07 19.66
C HIS A 76 -5.65 -0.08 18.26
N LEU A 77 -6.22 1.00 17.70
CA LEU A 77 -6.72 1.02 16.34
C LEU A 77 -5.65 0.63 15.30
N GLY A 78 -4.44 1.16 15.42
CA GLY A 78 -3.34 0.83 14.51
C GLY A 78 -2.98 -0.66 14.51
N ARG A 79 -3.12 -1.36 15.63
CA ARG A 79 -2.90 -2.82 15.71
C ARG A 79 -4.01 -3.61 15.04
N VAL A 80 -5.26 -3.16 15.13
CA VAL A 80 -6.39 -3.77 14.43
C VAL A 80 -6.19 -3.66 12.91
N PHE A 81 -5.88 -2.48 12.41
CA PHE A 81 -5.63 -2.28 10.97
C PHE A 81 -4.39 -3.00 10.46
N ARG A 82 -3.34 -3.13 11.28
CA ARG A 82 -2.20 -4.00 10.94
C ARG A 82 -2.66 -5.43 10.68
N LYS A 83 -3.55 -5.98 11.51
CA LYS A 83 -4.09 -7.33 11.32
C LYS A 83 -4.95 -7.47 10.07
N LEU A 84 -5.72 -6.43 9.74
CA LEU A 84 -6.45 -6.35 8.47
C LEU A 84 -5.50 -6.32 7.26
N ALA A 85 -4.38 -5.59 7.34
CA ALA A 85 -3.37 -5.54 6.29
C ALA A 85 -2.57 -6.86 6.14
N GLU A 86 -2.37 -7.58 7.25
CA GLU A 86 -1.74 -8.91 7.26
C GLU A 86 -2.69 -10.01 6.71
N ASN A 87 -4.00 -9.78 6.76
CA ASN A 87 -5.04 -10.72 6.28
C ASN A 87 -6.00 -10.01 5.29
N PRO A 88 -5.48 -9.53 4.15
CA PRO A 88 -6.29 -8.74 3.22
C PRO A 88 -7.40 -9.59 2.59
N SER A 89 -8.59 -9.03 2.49
CA SER A 89 -9.76 -9.67 1.88
C SER A 89 -10.64 -8.62 1.18
N PRO A 90 -11.58 -9.04 0.31
CA PRO A 90 -12.59 -8.13 -0.23
C PRO A 90 -13.41 -7.44 0.86
N ALA A 91 -13.67 -8.11 1.99
CA ALA A 91 -14.35 -7.51 3.13
C ALA A 91 -13.50 -6.43 3.82
N THR A 92 -12.18 -6.61 3.87
CA THR A 92 -11.24 -5.58 4.34
C THR A 92 -11.30 -4.33 3.46
N ALA A 93 -11.33 -4.50 2.14
CA ALA A 93 -11.48 -3.37 1.22
C ALA A 93 -12.82 -2.65 1.42
N ALA A 94 -13.92 -3.39 1.49
CA ALA A 94 -15.25 -2.80 1.72
C ALA A 94 -15.33 -2.02 3.05
N LEU A 95 -14.75 -2.56 4.12
CA LEU A 95 -14.62 -1.86 5.41
C LEU A 95 -13.83 -0.56 5.26
N CYS A 96 -12.67 -0.60 4.60
CA CYS A 96 -11.82 0.58 4.44
C CYS A 96 -12.49 1.65 3.57
N VAL A 97 -13.19 1.25 2.52
CA VAL A 97 -13.98 2.18 1.68
C VAL A 97 -15.07 2.85 2.50
N ALA A 98 -15.86 2.10 3.27
CA ALA A 98 -16.91 2.66 4.10
C ALA A 98 -16.37 3.61 5.19
N LEU A 99 -15.19 3.34 5.75
CA LEU A 99 -14.57 4.22 6.75
C LEU A 99 -13.92 5.47 6.15
N ALA A 100 -13.50 5.44 4.89
CA ALA A 100 -12.96 6.62 4.22
C ALA A 100 -14.02 7.72 4.02
N GLU A 101 -15.30 7.33 3.95
CA GLU A 101 -16.44 8.24 3.85
C GLU A 101 -17.07 8.59 5.21
N ASN A 102 -16.57 8.00 6.30
CA ASN A 102 -17.13 8.18 7.64
C ASN A 102 -16.47 9.36 8.37
N GLU A 103 -17.20 10.46 8.58
CA GLU A 103 -16.70 11.68 9.23
C GLU A 103 -16.11 11.44 10.63
N GLU A 104 -16.70 10.55 11.42
CA GLU A 104 -16.21 10.26 12.78
C GLU A 104 -14.87 9.53 12.77
N PHE A 105 -14.63 8.74 11.74
CA PHE A 105 -13.35 8.09 11.50
C PHE A 105 -12.33 9.09 10.97
N THR A 106 -12.66 9.85 9.93
CA THR A 106 -11.73 10.71 9.19
C THR A 106 -11.37 12.03 9.89
N VAL A 107 -12.09 12.42 10.96
CA VAL A 107 -11.76 13.61 11.77
C VAL A 107 -10.35 13.59 12.36
N GLU A 108 -9.75 12.40 12.56
CA GLU A 108 -8.38 12.23 13.02
C GLU A 108 -7.48 11.76 11.85
N PRO A 109 -6.62 12.62 11.28
CA PRO A 109 -5.79 12.30 10.12
C PRO A 109 -4.91 11.06 10.32
N SER A 110 -4.45 10.81 11.54
CA SER A 110 -3.60 9.65 11.86
C SER A 110 -4.28 8.31 11.54
N ARG A 111 -5.61 8.25 11.54
CA ARG A 111 -6.37 7.02 11.26
C ARG A 111 -6.37 6.66 9.78
N LEU A 112 -6.36 7.65 8.90
CA LEU A 112 -6.28 7.42 7.46
C LEU A 112 -5.02 6.68 7.06
N ASN A 113 -3.88 6.92 7.73
CA ASN A 113 -2.65 6.16 7.48
C ASN A 113 -2.86 4.65 7.63
N PHE A 114 -3.58 4.22 8.68
CA PHE A 114 -3.85 2.79 8.89
C PHE A 114 -4.82 2.22 7.87
N LEU A 115 -5.85 3.00 7.53
CA LEU A 115 -6.83 2.64 6.50
C LEU A 115 -6.17 2.44 5.15
N LEU A 116 -5.36 3.40 4.70
CA LEU A 116 -4.64 3.35 3.41
C LEU A 116 -3.69 2.15 3.34
N ASN A 117 -3.00 1.83 4.45
CA ASN A 117 -2.14 0.64 4.53
C ASN A 117 -2.93 -0.67 4.38
N ALA A 118 -4.07 -0.82 5.07
CA ALA A 118 -4.90 -2.01 4.96
C ALA A 118 -5.57 -2.13 3.59
N LEU A 119 -6.03 -1.01 3.03
CA LEU A 119 -6.62 -0.95 1.70
C LEU A 119 -5.62 -1.34 0.61
N ALA A 120 -4.38 -0.82 0.70
CA ALA A 120 -3.30 -1.14 -0.22
C ALA A 120 -2.84 -2.60 -0.15
N ALA A 121 -3.09 -3.30 0.97
CA ALA A 121 -2.78 -4.72 1.08
C ALA A 121 -3.74 -5.60 0.26
N VAL A 122 -4.95 -5.11 -0.04
CA VAL A 122 -5.92 -5.84 -0.86
C VAL A 122 -5.53 -5.77 -2.33
N ARG A 123 -5.31 -6.96 -2.92
CA ARG A 123 -4.90 -7.11 -4.32
C ARG A 123 -5.93 -7.94 -5.09
N PRO A 124 -6.39 -7.49 -6.26
CA PRO A 124 -6.11 -6.20 -6.89
C PRO A 124 -6.82 -5.01 -6.20
N VAL A 125 -6.34 -3.78 -6.43
CA VAL A 125 -7.03 -2.54 -6.00
C VAL A 125 -8.34 -2.40 -6.77
N SER A 126 -9.45 -2.12 -6.07
CA SER A 126 -10.77 -1.86 -6.68
C SER A 126 -10.87 -0.42 -7.21
N GLU A 127 -11.95 -0.09 -7.93
CA GLU A 127 -12.14 1.28 -8.45
C GLU A 127 -12.34 2.29 -7.32
N GLU A 128 -13.14 1.91 -6.32
CA GLU A 128 -13.43 2.72 -5.13
C GLU A 128 -12.14 2.96 -4.33
N ALA A 129 -11.32 1.93 -4.17
CA ALA A 129 -10.03 2.05 -3.50
C ALA A 129 -9.08 2.98 -4.26
N ALA A 130 -9.06 2.90 -5.60
CA ALA A 130 -8.26 3.80 -6.43
C ALA A 130 -8.73 5.26 -6.32
N ALA A 131 -10.04 5.51 -6.26
CA ALA A 131 -10.59 6.84 -6.04
C ALA A 131 -10.13 7.42 -4.70
N ILE A 132 -10.14 6.64 -3.62
CA ILE A 132 -9.63 7.06 -2.30
C ILE A 132 -8.14 7.41 -2.37
N PHE A 133 -7.32 6.59 -3.06
CA PHE A 133 -5.91 6.91 -3.23
C PHE A 133 -5.70 8.21 -4.03
N ARG A 134 -6.49 8.46 -5.08
CA ARG A 134 -6.40 9.72 -5.84
C ARG A 134 -6.73 10.92 -4.96
N ASP A 135 -7.88 10.87 -4.28
CA ASP A 135 -8.37 11.97 -3.44
C ASP A 135 -7.38 12.30 -2.30
N THR A 136 -6.97 11.28 -1.55
CA THR A 136 -6.01 11.48 -0.44
C THR A 136 -4.62 11.93 -0.90
N SER A 137 -4.21 11.60 -2.13
CA SER A 137 -2.92 12.04 -2.68
C SER A 137 -2.90 13.51 -3.10
N GLN A 138 -4.05 14.15 -3.27
CA GLN A 138 -4.15 15.61 -3.46
C GLN A 138 -4.00 16.37 -2.14
N SER A 139 -3.93 15.64 -1.01
CA SER A 139 -3.68 16.16 0.33
C SER A 139 -2.32 15.68 0.84
N ASP A 140 -2.13 15.62 2.16
CA ASP A 140 -0.85 15.28 2.79
C ASP A 140 -0.40 13.80 2.66
N TYR A 141 -1.09 12.97 1.86
CA TYR A 141 -0.83 11.52 1.78
C TYR A 141 -0.10 11.08 0.51
N LEU A 142 0.36 11.99 -0.35
CA LEU A 142 1.08 11.62 -1.58
C LEU A 142 2.28 10.68 -1.30
N GLU A 143 3.14 11.06 -0.36
CA GLU A 143 4.34 10.28 0.01
C GLU A 143 4.01 8.96 0.72
N VAL A 144 2.83 8.86 1.35
CA VAL A 144 2.32 7.62 1.95
C VAL A 144 1.77 6.69 0.86
N ASN A 145 1.00 7.23 -0.07
CA ASN A 145 0.29 6.47 -1.09
C ASN A 145 1.20 5.91 -2.18
N GLY A 146 2.22 6.67 -2.59
CA GLY A 146 3.16 6.25 -3.63
C GLY A 146 3.77 4.87 -3.40
N PRO A 147 4.44 4.63 -2.26
CA PRO A 147 4.98 3.31 -1.91
C PRO A 147 3.93 2.20 -1.76
N LEU A 148 2.74 2.54 -1.25
CA LEU A 148 1.64 1.59 -1.11
C LEU A 148 1.14 1.09 -2.48
N LEU A 149 0.93 2.01 -3.43
CA LEU A 149 0.50 1.69 -4.79
C LEU A 149 1.56 0.88 -5.55
N ALA A 150 2.84 1.28 -5.42
CA ALA A 150 3.96 0.57 -6.03
C ALA A 150 4.10 -0.86 -5.50
N LYS A 151 3.95 -1.06 -4.18
CA LYS A 151 3.97 -2.38 -3.55
C LYS A 151 2.78 -3.25 -3.95
N ASN A 152 1.60 -2.66 -4.12
CA ASN A 152 0.42 -3.38 -4.59
C ASN A 152 0.59 -3.88 -6.03
N ALA A 153 1.16 -3.06 -6.91
CA ALA A 153 1.51 -3.41 -8.29
C ALA A 153 0.36 -3.98 -9.16
N SER A 154 -0.90 -3.91 -8.72
CA SER A 154 -2.02 -4.27 -9.60
C SER A 154 -2.19 -3.21 -10.70
N PRO A 155 -2.77 -3.56 -11.87
CA PRO A 155 -2.89 -2.63 -12.99
C PRO A 155 -3.53 -1.29 -12.61
N ARG A 156 -4.56 -1.31 -11.76
CA ARG A 156 -5.23 -0.10 -11.29
C ARG A 156 -4.38 0.70 -10.30
N ALA A 157 -3.69 0.05 -9.37
CA ALA A 157 -2.77 0.74 -8.46
C ALA A 157 -1.66 1.47 -9.23
N LEU A 158 -1.10 0.81 -10.25
CA LEU A 158 -0.07 1.38 -11.09
C LEU A 158 -0.59 2.47 -12.04
N ALA A 159 -1.87 2.43 -12.42
CA ALA A 159 -2.50 3.52 -13.15
C ALA A 159 -2.57 4.78 -12.27
N VAL A 160 -3.04 4.66 -11.02
CA VAL A 160 -3.04 5.79 -10.07
C VAL A 160 -1.62 6.30 -9.84
N LEU A 161 -0.64 5.44 -9.59
CA LEU A 161 0.75 5.88 -9.39
C LEU A 161 1.32 6.61 -10.62
N ALA A 162 0.98 6.17 -11.83
CA ALA A 162 1.37 6.84 -13.06
C ALA A 162 0.73 8.22 -13.21
N GLU A 163 -0.56 8.35 -12.86
CA GLU A 163 -1.27 9.63 -12.80
C GLU A 163 -0.56 10.58 -11.83
N LEU A 164 -0.22 10.12 -10.62
CA LEU A 164 0.46 10.94 -9.60
C LEU A 164 1.84 11.43 -10.07
N PHE A 165 2.60 10.65 -10.83
CA PHE A 165 3.86 11.14 -11.40
C PHE A 165 3.64 12.23 -12.46
N GLY A 166 2.59 12.08 -13.27
CA GLY A 166 2.24 12.99 -14.35
C GLY A 166 1.51 14.26 -13.92
N ASP A 167 0.93 14.29 -12.71
CA ASP A 167 0.15 15.42 -12.21
C ASP A 167 1.03 16.64 -11.95
N GLU A 168 0.82 17.71 -12.72
CA GLU A 168 1.59 18.96 -12.63
C GLU A 168 1.20 19.82 -11.41
N GLU A 169 0.00 19.63 -10.86
CA GLU A 169 -0.48 20.35 -9.67
C GLU A 169 0.20 19.85 -8.39
N LEU A 170 0.68 18.61 -8.39
CA LEU A 170 1.44 18.04 -7.28
C LEU A 170 2.88 18.56 -7.25
N ASP A 171 3.35 18.90 -6.04
CA ASP A 171 4.72 19.34 -5.84
C ASP A 171 5.69 18.27 -6.35
N ALA A 172 6.60 18.71 -7.21
CA ALA A 172 7.49 17.79 -7.89
C ALA A 172 8.62 17.28 -6.98
N ALA A 173 8.95 17.93 -5.86
CA ALA A 173 9.86 17.33 -4.88
C ALA A 173 9.19 16.16 -4.14
N GLN A 174 7.90 16.27 -3.82
CA GLN A 174 7.12 15.14 -3.28
C GLN A 174 7.01 14.00 -4.31
N ARG A 175 6.78 14.29 -5.60
CA ARG A 175 6.79 13.26 -6.66
C ARG A 175 8.16 12.57 -6.82
N VAL A 176 9.26 13.33 -6.68
CA VAL A 176 10.62 12.78 -6.65
C VAL A 176 10.80 11.86 -5.44
N SER A 177 10.37 12.28 -4.26
CA SER A 177 10.37 11.47 -3.03
C SER A 177 9.58 10.17 -3.22
N VAL A 178 8.37 10.24 -3.81
CA VAL A 178 7.56 9.08 -4.16
C VAL A 178 8.29 8.13 -5.12
N ALA A 179 9.03 8.64 -6.11
CA ALA A 179 9.81 7.79 -7.00
C ALA A 179 10.85 6.98 -6.20
N HIS A 180 11.63 7.64 -5.34
CA HIS A 180 12.67 6.98 -4.55
C HIS A 180 12.11 6.00 -3.52
N TRP A 181 11.13 6.42 -2.72
CA TRP A 181 10.53 5.58 -1.69
C TRP A 181 9.67 4.47 -2.26
N GLY A 182 8.96 4.73 -3.35
CA GLY A 182 7.99 3.81 -3.92
C GLY A 182 8.57 2.83 -4.92
N LEU A 183 9.44 3.26 -5.84
CA LEU A 183 9.92 2.41 -6.92
C LEU A 183 11.12 1.57 -6.50
N LEU A 184 12.06 2.13 -5.74
CA LEU A 184 13.31 1.45 -5.38
C LEU A 184 13.10 0.06 -4.74
N PRO A 185 12.20 -0.13 -3.74
CA PRO A 185 12.01 -1.44 -3.10
C PRO A 185 11.41 -2.50 -4.03
N VAL A 186 10.77 -2.09 -5.12
CA VAL A 186 10.04 -2.96 -6.05
C VAL A 186 10.54 -2.84 -7.49
N ARG A 187 11.74 -2.27 -7.70
CA ARG A 187 12.28 -1.98 -9.04
C ARG A 187 12.50 -3.21 -9.93
N THR A 188 12.52 -4.41 -9.34
CA THR A 188 12.60 -5.68 -10.07
C THR A 188 11.23 -6.26 -10.42
N ASN A 189 10.12 -5.64 -10.03
CA ASN A 189 8.78 -6.01 -10.43
C ASN A 189 8.51 -5.60 -11.89
N ALA A 190 8.04 -6.54 -12.71
CA ALA A 190 7.85 -6.32 -14.15
C ALA A 190 6.76 -5.29 -14.46
N ASP A 191 5.66 -5.31 -13.71
CA ASP A 191 4.54 -4.37 -13.91
C ASP A 191 4.94 -2.95 -13.54
N VAL A 192 5.73 -2.80 -12.47
CA VAL A 192 6.31 -1.50 -12.05
C VAL A 192 7.27 -0.98 -13.12
N ALA A 193 8.23 -1.80 -13.59
CA ALA A 193 9.17 -1.41 -14.64
C ALA A 193 8.43 -1.00 -15.93
N ALA A 194 7.40 -1.77 -16.33
CA ALA A 194 6.58 -1.46 -17.49
C ALA A 194 5.79 -0.16 -17.32
N MET A 195 5.24 0.10 -16.13
CA MET A 195 4.59 1.37 -15.81
C MET A 195 5.57 2.54 -15.95
N CYS A 196 6.76 2.45 -15.34
CA CYS A 196 7.78 3.48 -15.46
C CYS A 196 8.16 3.74 -16.92
N ALA A 197 8.36 2.69 -17.73
CA ALA A 197 8.67 2.84 -19.14
C ALA A 197 7.55 3.53 -19.96
N ARG A 198 6.27 3.36 -19.57
CA ARG A 198 5.15 4.11 -20.17
C ARG A 198 5.15 5.57 -19.73
N VAL A 199 5.28 5.82 -18.43
CA VAL A 199 5.30 7.17 -17.83
C VAL A 199 6.43 8.01 -18.41
N MET A 200 7.62 7.42 -18.60
CA MET A 200 8.78 8.10 -19.21
C MET A 200 8.57 8.53 -20.67
N LYS A 201 7.54 8.02 -21.35
CA LYS A 201 7.14 8.40 -22.71
C LYS A 201 5.99 9.41 -22.73
N ALA A 202 5.37 9.68 -21.58
CA ALA A 202 4.26 10.61 -21.49
C ALA A 202 4.75 12.05 -21.72
N PRO A 203 4.03 12.85 -22.54
CA PRO A 203 4.33 14.28 -22.65
C PRO A 203 4.07 14.98 -21.29
N GLY A 204 4.76 16.08 -21.03
CA GLY A 204 4.55 16.92 -19.84
C GLY A 204 5.22 16.42 -18.54
N LEU A 205 5.72 15.18 -18.49
CA LEU A 205 6.38 14.68 -17.29
C LEU A 205 7.58 15.57 -16.90
N ALA A 206 7.53 16.18 -15.71
CA ALA A 206 8.55 17.10 -15.24
C ALA A 206 9.95 16.44 -15.28
N HIS A 207 10.95 17.17 -15.79
CA HIS A 207 12.31 16.63 -15.99
C HIS A 207 12.90 16.03 -14.70
N LYS A 208 12.74 16.69 -13.55
CA LYS A 208 13.17 16.17 -12.24
C LYS A 208 12.53 14.84 -11.87
N VAL A 209 11.25 14.64 -12.19
CA VAL A 209 10.56 13.36 -11.94
C VAL A 209 11.07 12.28 -12.90
N GLN A 210 11.35 12.61 -14.15
CA GLN A 210 11.99 11.68 -15.10
C GLN A 210 13.34 11.18 -14.57
N ILE A 211 14.18 12.10 -14.08
CA ILE A 211 15.48 11.77 -13.50
C ILE A 211 15.30 10.87 -12.27
N ALA A 212 14.40 11.22 -11.36
CA ALA A 212 14.15 10.43 -10.15
C ALA A 212 13.63 9.01 -10.44
N ILE A 213 12.79 8.83 -11.46
CA ILE A 213 12.37 7.50 -11.91
C ILE A 213 13.58 6.69 -12.38
N LEU A 214 14.46 7.27 -13.20
CA LEU A 214 15.66 6.59 -13.68
C LEU A 214 16.63 6.28 -12.52
N GLU A 215 16.86 7.22 -11.61
CA GLU A 215 17.68 7.02 -10.41
C GLU A 215 17.13 5.86 -9.57
N SER A 216 15.82 5.84 -9.31
CA SER A 216 15.19 4.79 -8.50
C SER A 216 15.26 3.40 -9.15
N LEU A 217 15.29 3.35 -10.49
CA LEU A 217 15.47 2.11 -11.23
C LEU A 217 16.93 1.68 -11.32
N TYR A 218 17.88 2.57 -11.63
CA TYR A 218 19.23 2.16 -12.01
C TYR A 218 20.31 2.44 -10.97
N ASP A 219 20.02 3.26 -9.97
CA ASP A 219 20.99 3.75 -9.00
C ASP A 219 20.56 3.41 -7.57
N TYR A 220 21.40 3.75 -6.59
CA TYR A 220 21.10 3.70 -5.17
C TYR A 220 21.98 4.68 -4.40
N GLN A 221 21.47 5.89 -4.14
CA GLN A 221 22.13 6.95 -3.38
C GLN A 221 21.39 7.22 -2.06
N PRO A 222 21.48 6.30 -1.09
CA PRO A 222 20.58 6.33 0.05
C PRO A 222 20.83 7.49 1.03
N GLN A 223 22.05 8.03 1.10
CA GLN A 223 22.35 9.15 1.98
C GLN A 223 21.72 10.45 1.44
N GLU A 224 21.72 10.59 0.13
CA GLU A 224 21.19 11.72 -0.62
C GLU A 224 19.66 11.71 -0.61
N TRP A 225 19.04 10.54 -0.87
CA TRP A 225 17.58 10.44 -1.01
C TRP A 225 16.83 10.35 0.32
N PHE A 226 17.44 9.75 1.34
CA PHE A 226 16.74 9.39 2.60
C PHE A 226 17.39 9.98 3.85
N GLY A 227 18.57 10.60 3.73
CA GLY A 227 19.32 11.14 4.86
C GLY A 227 19.86 10.08 5.83
N LYS A 228 20.37 10.54 6.97
CA LYS A 228 21.08 9.72 7.97
C LYS A 228 20.20 9.03 9.02
N ARG A 229 18.90 9.35 9.09
CA ARG A 229 18.02 8.99 10.23
C ARG A 229 16.87 8.06 9.88
N ALA A 230 16.67 7.71 8.61
CA ALA A 230 15.61 6.80 8.19
C ALA A 230 16.11 5.36 8.07
N VAL A 231 15.22 4.38 8.29
CA VAL A 231 15.45 3.02 7.80
C VAL A 231 15.31 3.07 6.29
N GLN A 232 16.44 3.05 5.59
CA GLN A 232 16.50 3.25 4.16
C GLN A 232 15.97 1.99 3.44
N PRO A 233 15.13 2.15 2.39
CA PRO A 233 14.69 1.03 1.59
C PRO A 233 15.89 0.39 0.88
N VAL A 234 16.03 -0.93 1.04
CA VAL A 234 17.08 -1.70 0.37
C VAL A 234 16.53 -2.19 -0.96
N PRO A 235 17.16 -1.85 -2.10
CA PRO A 235 16.69 -2.36 -3.38
C PRO A 235 16.88 -3.87 -3.50
N PRO A 236 15.97 -4.58 -4.19
CA PRO A 236 16.18 -5.98 -4.52
C PRO A 236 17.40 -6.16 -5.42
N PRO A 237 18.18 -7.25 -5.26
CA PRO A 237 19.37 -7.48 -6.06
C PRO A 237 19.01 -7.83 -7.51
N TRP A 238 19.81 -7.37 -8.49
CA TRP A 238 19.50 -7.56 -9.91
C TRP A 238 19.34 -9.02 -10.35
N LYS A 239 20.04 -9.94 -9.69
CA LYS A 239 19.89 -11.39 -9.91
C LYS A 239 18.46 -11.90 -9.69
N SER A 240 17.65 -11.23 -8.87
CA SER A 240 16.24 -11.62 -8.62
C SER A 240 15.27 -11.04 -9.66
N ALA A 241 15.74 -10.19 -10.58
CA ALA A 241 14.88 -9.62 -11.62
C ALA A 241 14.40 -10.71 -12.59
N PRO A 242 13.08 -10.87 -12.79
CA PRO A 242 12.51 -11.71 -13.84
C PRO A 242 12.92 -11.24 -15.24
N ALA A 243 12.90 -12.15 -16.22
CA ALA A 243 13.28 -11.84 -17.61
C ALA A 243 12.50 -10.65 -18.19
N ALA A 244 11.19 -10.58 -17.95
CA ALA A 244 10.34 -9.48 -18.38
C ALA A 244 10.81 -8.12 -17.81
N THR A 245 11.20 -8.07 -16.54
CA THR A 245 11.76 -6.85 -15.94
C THR A 245 13.08 -6.49 -16.60
N ARG A 246 13.97 -7.46 -16.81
CA ARG A 246 15.28 -7.23 -17.46
C ARG A 246 15.10 -6.66 -18.86
N GLU A 247 14.18 -7.20 -19.66
CA GLU A 247 13.89 -6.72 -21.01
C GLU A 247 13.44 -5.25 -21.00
N VAL A 248 12.47 -4.90 -20.14
CA VAL A 248 11.98 -3.54 -20.00
C VAL A 248 13.09 -2.58 -19.55
N LEU A 249 13.87 -2.96 -18.53
CA LEU A 249 14.97 -2.15 -18.02
C LEU A 249 16.12 -2.03 -19.03
N THR A 250 16.40 -3.05 -19.83
CA THR A 250 17.39 -2.97 -20.90
C THR A 250 16.94 -1.96 -21.95
N SER A 251 15.69 -2.09 -22.43
CA SER A 251 15.15 -1.16 -23.42
C SER A 251 15.14 0.29 -22.91
N LEU A 252 14.64 0.52 -21.70
CA LEU A 252 14.54 1.85 -21.10
C LEU A 252 15.93 2.46 -20.85
N GLY A 253 16.88 1.65 -20.36
CA GLY A 253 18.25 2.09 -20.08
C GLY A 253 19.00 2.47 -21.34
N THR A 254 18.93 1.62 -22.38
CA THR A 254 19.54 1.90 -23.68
C THR A 254 18.95 3.16 -24.34
N SER A 255 17.63 3.38 -24.27
CA SER A 255 17.05 4.62 -24.79
C SER A 255 17.47 5.84 -23.97
N SER A 256 17.54 5.72 -22.64
CA SER A 256 17.88 6.82 -21.76
C SER A 256 19.33 7.28 -21.94
N LEU A 257 20.27 6.36 -22.19
CA LEU A 257 21.68 6.69 -22.44
C LEU A 257 21.92 7.59 -23.66
N ARG A 258 20.94 7.67 -24.59
CA ARG A 258 21.01 8.57 -25.76
C ARG A 258 20.68 10.02 -25.42
N ARG A 259 20.18 10.28 -24.22
CA ARG A 259 19.83 11.63 -23.79
C ARG A 259 21.07 12.42 -23.36
N ASN A 260 21.12 13.68 -23.76
CA ASN A 260 22.22 14.59 -23.43
C ASN A 260 22.08 15.24 -22.04
N ASP A 261 20.86 15.25 -21.50
CA ASP A 261 20.49 15.92 -20.25
C ASP A 261 20.71 15.06 -18.99
N LEU A 262 21.10 13.78 -19.12
CA LEU A 262 21.34 12.92 -17.95
C LEU A 262 22.66 13.24 -17.25
N PRO A 263 22.66 13.32 -15.91
CA PRO A 263 23.88 13.41 -15.11
C PRO A 263 24.90 12.29 -15.46
N PRO A 264 26.22 12.58 -15.46
CA PRO A 264 27.25 11.59 -15.74
C PRO A 264 27.18 10.35 -14.84
N ASP A 265 26.93 10.57 -13.54
CA ASP A 265 26.85 9.50 -12.55
C ASP A 265 25.65 8.58 -12.82
N LEU A 266 24.50 9.14 -13.17
CA LEU A 266 23.33 8.36 -13.58
C LEU A 266 23.60 7.57 -14.87
N LYS A 267 24.31 8.14 -15.86
CA LYS A 267 24.74 7.38 -17.05
C LYS A 267 25.64 6.21 -16.67
N ALA A 268 26.53 6.39 -15.69
CA ALA A 268 27.40 5.32 -15.20
C ALA A 268 26.59 4.23 -14.48
N ALA A 269 25.65 4.61 -13.61
CA ALA A 269 24.74 3.71 -12.90
C ALA A 269 23.89 2.87 -13.87
N ILE A 270 23.33 3.51 -14.91
CA ILE A 270 22.58 2.80 -15.97
C ILE A 270 23.47 1.76 -16.65
N ARG A 271 24.69 2.12 -17.10
CA ARG A 271 25.61 1.17 -17.76
C ARG A 271 25.99 0.01 -16.85
N SER A 272 26.28 0.29 -15.58
CA SER A 272 26.60 -0.73 -14.59
C SER A 272 25.44 -1.70 -14.40
N THR A 273 24.22 -1.18 -14.24
CA THR A 273 23.02 -2.02 -14.11
C THR A 273 22.79 -2.84 -15.39
N LEU A 274 22.90 -2.27 -16.59
CA LEU A 274 22.76 -3.01 -17.85
C LEU A 274 23.73 -4.21 -17.93
N SER A 275 24.99 -4.04 -17.51
CA SER A 275 25.95 -5.15 -17.47
C SER A 275 25.60 -6.28 -16.49
N GLN A 276 24.75 -6.01 -15.50
CA GLN A 276 24.29 -6.98 -14.50
C GLN A 276 22.97 -7.68 -14.88
N LEU A 277 22.24 -7.16 -15.88
CA LEU A 277 20.99 -7.76 -16.37
C LEU A 277 21.24 -8.89 -17.40
N HIS A 278 22.43 -8.93 -17.99
CA HIS A 278 22.91 -9.98 -18.89
C HIS A 278 23.60 -11.12 -18.12
#